data_AF-A0A2X1NET1-F1
#
_entry.id   AF-A0A2X1NET1-F1
#
_cell.length_a   1.000
_cell.length_b   1.000
_cell.length_c   1.000
_cell.angle_alpha   90.00
_cell.angle_beta   90.00
_cell.angle_gamma   90.00
#
_symmetry.space_group_name_H-M   'P 1'
#
loop_
_entity.id
_entity.type
_entity.pdbx_description
1 polymer ?
#
loop_
_entity_poly.entity_id
_entity_poly.type
_entity_poly.pdbx_seq_one_letter_code
_entity_poly.pdbx_strand_id
1 'polypeptide(L)'
;MSIFNKIKLVAIDVDGVLLTDTYSPAIRSFVEQHGGVYTPELERQVWGSPHIAGGHNMSLACKLPWSAQKTIEAFFQHHGKYIEENPIEVVPGAESFLGLLQEFNVRVTSYGGRTKEYIFDKHMPSLKNYFDKEKPYIDTNSIRPGVKEITKDIFHLDFDEVLFIDDINRMAEVARYYRTGFIGTPVTNYQKEQMQETGVRYIASSVAAITRDMLIQIDEELILEKHWS
;
A
#
# COMPACT_ATOMS: atom_id res chain seq x y z
N MET A 1 3.78 -26.77 -7.10
CA MET A 1 3.80 -25.95 -8.33
C MET A 1 2.76 -24.86 -8.14
N SER A 2 3.04 -23.63 -8.55
CA SER A 2 2.07 -22.53 -8.44
C SER A 2 0.80 -22.86 -9.23
N ILE A 3 -0.36 -22.47 -8.71
CA ILE A 3 -1.62 -22.54 -9.46
C ILE A 3 -1.67 -21.45 -10.53
N PHE A 4 -1.02 -20.31 -10.27
CA PHE A 4 -0.88 -19.23 -11.26
C PHE A 4 0.04 -19.63 -12.41
N ASN A 5 -0.36 -19.23 -13.61
CA ASN A 5 0.41 -19.40 -14.84
C ASN A 5 1.35 -18.21 -15.09
N LYS A 6 1.01 -17.02 -14.58
CA LYS A 6 1.74 -15.78 -14.85
C LYS A 6 2.27 -15.10 -13.58
N ILE A 7 1.44 -14.98 -12.54
CA ILE A 7 1.83 -14.35 -11.27
C ILE A 7 2.84 -15.25 -10.54
N LYS A 8 4.00 -14.68 -10.25
CA LYS A 8 5.08 -15.31 -9.48
C LYS A 8 5.26 -14.69 -8.08
N LEU A 9 4.80 -13.46 -7.90
CA LEU A 9 4.88 -12.72 -6.65
C LEU A 9 3.59 -11.93 -6.40
N VAL A 10 3.07 -12.02 -5.18
CA VAL A 10 2.08 -11.07 -4.66
C VAL A 10 2.79 -10.16 -3.66
N ALA A 11 2.85 -8.87 -3.96
CA ALA A 11 3.41 -7.83 -3.10
C ALA A 11 2.25 -7.05 -2.47
N ILE A 12 2.19 -7.00 -1.14
CA ILE A 12 1.05 -6.46 -0.40
C ILE A 12 1.53 -5.30 0.47
N ASP A 13 0.91 -4.12 0.37
CA ASP A 13 1.16 -3.06 1.33
C ASP A 13 0.73 -3.48 2.74
N VAL A 14 1.26 -2.82 3.76
CA VAL A 14 0.94 -3.11 5.16
C VAL A 14 -0.08 -2.15 5.75
N ASP A 15 0.05 -0.83 5.57
CA ASP A 15 -0.78 0.16 6.26
C ASP A 15 -2.07 0.38 5.45
N GLY A 16 -3.23 0.12 6.05
CA GLY A 16 -4.51 0.18 5.34
C GLY A 16 -4.87 -1.06 4.52
N VAL A 17 -3.94 -2.02 4.37
CA VAL A 17 -4.19 -3.28 3.63
C VAL A 17 -4.14 -4.51 4.53
N LEU A 18 -3.03 -4.75 5.23
CA LEU A 18 -2.89 -5.88 6.18
C LEU A 18 -3.03 -5.43 7.64
N LEU A 19 -2.70 -4.17 7.92
CA LEU A 19 -2.81 -3.50 9.19
C LEU A 19 -3.80 -2.34 9.08
N THR A 20 -4.35 -1.91 10.22
CA THR A 20 -5.20 -0.73 10.28
C THR A 20 -4.50 0.48 9.65
N ASP A 21 -5.24 1.25 8.86
CA ASP A 21 -4.76 2.52 8.31
C ASP A 21 -4.56 3.52 9.43
N THR A 22 -3.32 3.97 9.60
CA THR A 22 -2.96 4.95 10.64
C THR A 22 -2.53 6.28 10.08
N TYR A 23 -2.17 6.36 8.80
CA TYR A 23 -1.68 7.60 8.20
C TYR A 23 -2.82 8.49 7.72
N SER A 24 -3.82 7.95 7.04
CA SER A 24 -4.95 8.74 6.53
C SER A 24 -5.64 9.55 7.62
N PRO A 25 -6.15 8.94 8.72
CA PRO A 25 -6.82 9.69 9.77
C PRO A 25 -5.87 10.67 10.47
N ALA A 26 -4.60 10.31 10.66
CA ALA A 26 -3.63 11.19 11.30
C ALA A 26 -3.25 12.38 10.42
N ILE A 27 -3.09 12.21 9.10
CA ILE A 27 -2.80 13.30 8.16
C ILE A 27 -4.00 14.25 8.13
N ARG A 28 -5.21 13.70 8.00
CA ARG A 28 -6.45 14.49 8.00
C ARG A 28 -6.58 15.30 9.28
N SER A 29 -6.48 14.65 10.43
CA SER A 29 -6.56 15.30 11.74
C SER A 29 -5.47 16.36 11.90
N PHE A 30 -4.23 16.08 11.51
CA PHE A 30 -3.14 17.06 11.53
C PHE A 30 -3.47 18.29 10.68
N VAL A 31 -3.95 18.11 9.45
CA VAL A 31 -4.30 19.21 8.56
C VAL A 31 -5.45 20.05 9.15
N GLU A 32 -6.52 19.40 9.60
CA GLU A 32 -7.70 20.08 10.15
C GLU A 32 -7.37 20.83 11.45
N GLN A 33 -6.54 20.25 12.34
CA GLN A 33 -6.10 20.90 13.58
C GLN A 33 -5.22 22.14 13.35
N HIS A 34 -4.54 22.21 12.20
CA HIS A 34 -3.70 23.35 11.83
C HIS A 34 -4.41 24.33 10.88
N GLY A 35 -5.75 24.25 10.78
CA GLY A 35 -6.57 25.19 10.01
C GLY A 35 -6.51 24.99 8.49
N GLY A 36 -5.94 23.87 8.03
CA GLY A 36 -6.03 23.45 6.63
C GLY A 36 -7.36 22.78 6.32
N VAL A 37 -7.64 22.60 5.03
CA VAL A 37 -8.79 21.83 4.54
C VAL A 37 -8.26 20.55 3.89
N TYR A 38 -8.76 19.40 4.33
CA TYR A 38 -8.40 18.12 3.74
C TYR A 38 -9.20 17.90 2.45
N THR A 39 -8.51 17.85 1.31
CA THR A 39 -9.12 17.68 -0.02
C THR A 39 -8.52 16.47 -0.76
N PRO A 40 -9.18 15.94 -1.81
CA PRO A 40 -8.63 14.86 -2.63
C PRO A 40 -7.26 15.19 -3.23
N GLU A 41 -7.04 16.46 -3.60
CA GLU A 41 -5.77 16.92 -4.16
C GLU A 41 -4.67 16.93 -3.10
N LEU A 42 -4.99 17.37 -1.87
CA LEU A 42 -4.03 17.34 -0.77
C LEU A 42 -3.66 15.91 -0.40
N GLU A 43 -4.64 15.01 -0.30
CA GLU A 43 -4.42 13.59 -0.06
C GLU A 43 -3.43 13.02 -1.07
N ARG A 44 -3.69 13.21 -2.37
CA ARG A 44 -2.80 12.77 -3.46
C ARG A 44 -1.40 13.40 -3.39
N GLN A 45 -1.28 14.63 -2.93
CA GLN A 45 0.01 15.31 -2.80
C GLN A 45 0.83 14.79 -1.61
N VAL A 46 0.19 14.31 -0.56
CA VAL A 46 0.88 13.81 0.65
C VAL A 46 1.12 12.30 0.57
N TRP A 47 0.14 11.53 0.12
CA TRP A 47 0.18 10.07 0.12
C TRP A 47 1.14 9.52 -0.94
N GLY A 48 1.95 8.54 -0.53
CA GLY A 48 3.00 7.97 -1.39
C GLY A 48 4.13 8.93 -1.76
N SER A 49 4.15 10.16 -1.21
CA SER A 49 5.27 11.10 -1.39
C SER A 49 6.43 10.77 -0.42
N PRO A 50 7.68 11.08 -0.79
CA PRO A 50 8.76 11.13 0.19
C PRO A 50 8.39 12.06 1.36
N HIS A 51 8.82 11.71 2.57
CA HIS A 51 8.43 12.40 3.81
C HIS A 51 8.63 13.93 3.77
N ILE A 52 9.75 14.41 3.20
CA ILE A 52 10.01 15.85 3.06
C ILE A 52 8.99 16.53 2.13
N ALA A 53 8.62 15.88 1.02
CA ALA A 53 7.60 16.41 0.12
C ALA A 53 6.22 16.42 0.80
N GLY A 54 5.87 15.38 1.55
CA GLY A 54 4.65 15.34 2.35
C GLY A 54 4.60 16.47 3.38
N GLY A 55 5.70 16.70 4.12
CA GLY A 55 5.82 17.80 5.06
C GLY A 55 5.70 19.18 4.42
N HIS A 56 6.27 19.36 3.22
CA HIS A 56 6.12 20.59 2.45
C HIS A 56 4.65 20.85 2.07
N ASN A 57 3.97 19.84 1.51
CA ASN A 57 2.59 19.96 1.05
C ASN A 57 1.62 20.22 2.21
N MET A 58 1.79 19.54 3.35
CA MET A 58 1.01 19.82 4.56
C MET A 58 1.27 21.25 5.07
N SER A 59 2.52 21.72 5.04
CA SER A 59 2.87 23.08 5.48
C SER A 59 2.17 24.15 4.64
N LEU A 60 2.15 23.96 3.32
CA LEU A 60 1.47 24.86 2.39
C LEU A 60 -0.05 24.85 2.61
N ALA A 61 -0.65 23.66 2.71
CA ALA A 61 -2.09 23.51 2.91
C ALA A 61 -2.58 24.18 4.22
N CYS A 62 -1.78 24.09 5.27
CA CYS A 62 -2.09 24.67 6.58
C CYS A 62 -1.56 26.11 6.75
N LYS A 63 -0.90 26.68 5.74
CA LYS A 63 -0.24 28.00 5.80
C LYS A 63 0.71 28.14 7.02
N LEU A 64 1.38 27.06 7.38
CA LEU A 64 2.25 27.02 8.54
C LEU A 64 3.56 27.78 8.24
N PRO A 65 4.12 28.53 9.21
CA PRO A 65 5.41 29.20 9.07
C PRO A 65 6.59 28.23 9.23
N TRP A 66 6.37 26.93 9.00
CA TRP A 66 7.31 25.86 9.28
C TRP A 66 8.02 25.44 8.00
N SER A 67 9.26 24.95 8.14
CA SER A 67 9.92 24.24 7.06
C SER A 67 9.26 22.88 6.84
N ALA A 68 9.47 22.28 5.67
CA ALA A 68 9.03 20.91 5.38
C ALA A 68 9.50 19.91 6.45
N GLN A 69 10.76 20.03 6.90
CA GLN A 69 11.34 19.20 7.95
C GLN A 69 10.60 19.38 9.28
N LYS A 70 10.36 20.62 9.71
CA LYS A 70 9.64 20.89 10.97
C LYS A 70 8.20 20.38 10.91
N THR A 71 7.53 20.53 9.77
CA THR A 71 6.17 20.04 9.58
C THR A 71 6.09 18.53 9.64
N ILE A 72 7.02 17.80 9.00
CA ILE A 72 6.99 16.34 9.05
C ILE A 72 7.35 15.80 10.44
N GLU A 73 8.26 16.46 11.17
CA GLU A 73 8.55 16.14 12.58
C GLU A 73 7.31 16.34 13.46
N ALA A 74 6.61 17.46 13.30
CA ALA A 74 5.36 17.74 14.02
C ALA A 74 4.27 16.72 13.65
N PHE A 75 4.17 16.34 12.38
CA PHE A 75 3.26 15.28 11.94
C PHE A 75 3.58 13.94 12.59
N PHE A 76 4.85 13.52 12.65
CA PHE A 76 5.20 12.26 13.29
C PHE A 76 4.94 12.26 14.80
N GLN A 77 5.07 13.40 15.47
CA GLN A 77 4.63 13.54 16.87
C GLN A 77 3.11 13.41 17.01
N HIS A 78 2.35 13.97 16.07
CA HIS A 78 0.89 13.84 16.02
C HIS A 78 0.46 12.39 15.73
N HIS A 79 1.08 11.75 14.74
CA HIS A 79 0.84 10.34 14.38
C HIS A 79 1.19 9.39 15.53
N GLY A 80 2.27 9.66 16.27
CA GLY A 80 2.62 8.90 17.47
C GLY A 80 1.51 8.91 18.53
N LYS A 81 0.95 10.08 18.83
CA LYS A 81 -0.21 10.21 19.75
C LYS A 81 -1.46 9.53 19.19
N TYR A 82 -1.69 9.65 17.89
CA TYR A 82 -2.82 8.98 17.23
C TYR A 82 -2.77 7.46 17.42
N ILE A 83 -1.59 6.84 17.26
CA ILE A 83 -1.41 5.39 17.44
C ILE A 83 -1.56 4.94 18.90
N GLU A 84 -1.25 5.80 19.88
CA GLU A 84 -1.49 5.47 21.31
C GLU A 84 -2.99 5.28 21.60
N GLU A 85 -3.86 6.04 20.92
CA GLU A 85 -5.31 5.97 21.05
C GLU A 85 -5.96 4.98 20.05
N ASN A 86 -5.28 4.72 18.92
CA ASN A 86 -5.75 3.89 17.82
C ASN A 86 -4.66 2.88 17.44
N PRO A 87 -4.53 1.77 18.17
CA PRO A 87 -3.43 0.84 18.01
C PRO A 87 -3.39 0.22 16.60
N ILE A 88 -2.17 -0.06 16.14
CA ILE A 88 -1.94 -0.80 14.89
C ILE A 88 -2.31 -2.26 15.12
N GLU A 89 -3.32 -2.74 14.38
CA GLU A 89 -3.87 -4.09 14.47
C GLU A 89 -3.96 -4.74 13.09
N VAL A 90 -3.95 -6.06 13.03
CA VAL A 90 -4.20 -6.81 11.80
C VAL A 90 -5.66 -6.65 11.39
N VAL A 91 -5.91 -6.28 10.14
CA VAL A 91 -7.29 -6.07 9.67
C VAL A 91 -8.07 -7.39 9.58
N PRO A 92 -9.40 -7.36 9.77
CA PRO A 92 -10.23 -8.55 9.60
C PRO A 92 -10.06 -9.20 8.22
N GLY A 93 -9.82 -10.51 8.21
CA GLY A 93 -9.67 -11.32 7.01
C GLY A 93 -8.28 -11.31 6.37
N ALA A 94 -7.31 -10.55 6.89
CA ALA A 94 -5.93 -10.57 6.40
C ALA A 94 -5.30 -11.97 6.48
N GLU A 95 -5.44 -12.66 7.62
CA GLU A 95 -4.90 -14.02 7.80
C GLU A 95 -5.57 -15.03 6.85
N SER A 96 -6.90 -14.98 6.72
CA SER A 96 -7.64 -15.83 5.76
C SER A 96 -7.22 -15.58 4.32
N PHE A 97 -7.00 -14.31 3.94
CA PHE A 97 -6.51 -13.94 2.61
C PHE A 97 -5.09 -14.47 2.36
N LEU A 98 -4.20 -14.32 3.33
CA LEU A 98 -2.85 -14.89 3.24
C LEU A 98 -2.87 -16.43 3.17
N GLY A 99 -3.79 -17.08 3.89
CA GLY A 99 -4.07 -18.51 3.78
C GLY A 99 -4.51 -18.91 2.37
N LEU A 100 -5.41 -18.13 1.76
CA LEU A 100 -5.80 -18.34 0.36
C LEU A 100 -4.58 -18.26 -0.58
N LEU A 101 -3.68 -17.28 -0.41
CA LEU A 101 -2.47 -17.19 -1.25
C LEU A 101 -1.52 -18.39 -1.08
N GLN A 102 -1.47 -19.00 0.11
CA GLN A 102 -0.72 -20.24 0.30
C GLN A 102 -1.28 -21.41 -0.52
N GLU A 103 -2.61 -21.49 -0.69
CA GLU A 103 -3.23 -22.51 -1.54
C GLU A 103 -2.78 -22.37 -3.01
N PHE A 104 -2.51 -21.15 -3.48
CA PHE A 104 -1.94 -20.90 -4.81
C PHE A 104 -0.46 -21.27 -4.91
N ASN A 105 0.22 -21.53 -3.79
CA ASN A 105 1.66 -21.79 -3.75
C ASN A 105 2.48 -20.70 -4.48
N VAL A 106 2.06 -19.44 -4.31
CA VAL A 106 2.73 -18.24 -4.84
C VAL A 106 3.66 -17.65 -3.78
N ARG A 107 4.70 -16.93 -4.20
CA ARG A 107 5.52 -16.15 -3.27
C ARG A 107 4.74 -14.91 -2.83
N VAL A 108 4.82 -14.58 -1.55
CA VAL A 108 4.16 -13.40 -0.97
C VAL A 108 5.19 -12.56 -0.24
N THR A 109 5.22 -11.26 -0.50
CA THR A 109 6.01 -10.30 0.27
C THR A 109 5.10 -9.18 0.75
N SER A 110 5.44 -8.60 1.90
CA SER A 110 4.82 -7.36 2.35
C SER A 110 5.75 -6.17 2.10
N TYR A 111 5.23 -4.97 1.98
CA TYR A 111 6.04 -3.77 1.90
C TYR A 111 5.41 -2.60 2.64
N GLY A 112 6.22 -1.61 3.01
CA GLY A 112 5.73 -0.40 3.65
C GLY A 112 6.86 0.58 3.97
N GLY A 113 6.51 1.78 4.42
CA GLY A 113 7.46 2.88 4.58
C GLY A 113 8.19 2.98 5.93
N ARG A 114 8.29 1.89 6.68
CA ARG A 114 8.92 1.83 8.02
C ARG A 114 9.80 0.58 8.08
N THR A 115 10.65 0.48 9.11
CA THR A 115 11.55 -0.67 9.19
C THR A 115 10.78 -1.97 9.45
N LYS A 116 11.39 -3.08 9.04
CA LYS A 116 10.87 -4.43 9.27
C LYS A 116 10.63 -4.71 10.76
N GLU A 117 11.55 -4.27 11.62
CA GLU A 117 11.46 -4.49 13.07
C GLU A 117 10.23 -3.77 13.64
N TYR A 118 9.97 -2.56 13.16
CA TYR A 118 8.85 -1.76 13.63
C TYR A 118 7.51 -2.28 13.15
N ILE A 119 7.35 -2.57 11.85
CA ILE A 119 6.07 -3.03 11.31
C ILE A 119 5.93 -4.55 11.41
N PHE A 120 6.75 -5.27 10.65
CA PHE A 120 6.57 -6.70 10.44
C PHE A 120 6.79 -7.51 11.72
N ASP A 121 7.88 -7.25 12.45
CA ASP A 121 8.21 -8.07 13.61
C ASP A 121 7.34 -7.81 14.83
N LYS A 122 6.93 -6.55 15.04
CA LYS A 122 6.15 -6.10 16.18
C LYS A 122 4.64 -6.23 15.96
N HIS A 123 4.13 -5.85 14.79
CA HIS A 123 2.68 -5.76 14.53
C HIS A 123 2.11 -6.93 13.71
N MET A 124 2.96 -7.75 13.05
CA MET A 124 2.52 -8.90 12.27
C MET A 124 3.10 -10.26 12.73
N PRO A 125 3.34 -10.51 14.04
CA PRO A 125 4.00 -11.74 14.48
C PRO A 125 3.23 -13.02 14.14
N SER A 126 1.90 -12.97 14.15
CA SER A 126 1.04 -14.10 13.77
C SER A 126 1.10 -14.42 12.27
N LEU A 127 1.42 -13.44 11.43
CA LEU A 127 1.35 -13.58 9.98
C LEU A 127 2.70 -13.98 9.34
N LYS A 128 3.79 -14.06 10.12
CA LYS A 128 5.15 -14.24 9.58
C LYS A 128 5.32 -15.45 8.66
N ASN A 129 4.60 -16.53 8.95
CA ASN A 129 4.72 -17.80 8.22
C ASN A 129 4.06 -17.79 6.83
N TYR A 130 3.31 -16.74 6.49
CA TYR A 130 2.68 -16.59 5.18
C TYR A 130 3.60 -15.96 4.12
N PHE A 131 4.67 -15.30 4.56
CA PHE A 131 5.53 -14.53 3.67
C PHE A 131 6.77 -15.30 3.21
N ASP A 132 7.40 -14.79 2.16
CA ASP A 132 8.65 -15.27 1.61
C ASP A 132 9.72 -15.38 2.71
N LYS A 133 10.43 -16.51 2.74
CA LYS A 133 11.40 -16.81 3.80
C LYS A 133 12.62 -15.89 3.78
N GLU A 134 13.03 -15.43 2.60
CA GLU A 134 14.21 -14.59 2.43
C GLU A 134 13.84 -13.11 2.50
N LYS A 135 12.71 -12.75 1.89
CA LYS A 135 12.28 -11.37 1.70
C LYS A 135 10.83 -11.19 2.16
N PRO A 136 10.53 -11.39 3.46
CA PRO A 136 9.17 -11.33 3.97
C PRO A 136 8.58 -9.91 3.97
N TYR A 137 9.46 -8.90 4.06
CA TYR A 137 9.12 -7.49 4.15
C TYR A 137 10.14 -6.63 3.40
N ILE A 138 9.67 -5.65 2.63
CA ILE A 138 10.49 -4.65 1.95
C ILE A 138 10.20 -3.25 2.52
N ASP A 139 11.21 -2.61 3.09
CA ASP A 139 11.12 -1.19 3.49
C ASP A 139 11.23 -0.31 2.24
N THR A 140 10.16 0.43 1.92
CA THR A 140 10.07 1.27 0.74
C THR A 140 10.42 2.74 1.01
N ASN A 141 10.82 3.10 2.23
CA ASN A 141 11.02 4.51 2.63
C ASN A 141 11.97 5.29 1.71
N SER A 142 13.04 4.64 1.20
CA SER A 142 14.01 5.25 0.29
C SER A 142 13.69 5.06 -1.21
N ILE A 143 12.68 4.27 -1.54
CA ILE A 143 12.38 3.82 -2.92
C ILE A 143 10.91 4.03 -3.32
N ARG A 144 10.13 4.80 -2.55
CA ARG A 144 8.69 5.04 -2.83
C ARG A 144 8.46 5.52 -4.28
N PRO A 145 7.47 4.98 -5.02
CA PRO A 145 6.51 3.94 -4.63
C PRO A 145 7.05 2.49 -4.62
N GLY A 146 8.19 2.21 -5.23
CA GLY A 146 8.90 0.92 -5.06
C GLY A 146 8.50 -0.18 -6.04
N VAL A 147 7.57 0.06 -6.97
CA VAL A 147 7.09 -0.94 -7.94
C VAL A 147 8.24 -1.52 -8.77
N LYS A 148 9.13 -0.66 -9.29
CA LYS A 148 10.27 -1.11 -10.11
C LYS A 148 11.28 -1.86 -9.26
N GLU A 149 11.62 -1.30 -8.11
CA GLU A 149 12.66 -1.78 -7.21
C GLU A 149 12.27 -3.16 -6.65
N ILE A 150 11.04 -3.31 -6.15
CA ILE A 150 10.49 -4.60 -5.71
C ILE A 150 10.55 -5.61 -6.86
N THR A 151 10.03 -5.24 -8.05
CA THR A 151 9.91 -6.18 -9.16
C THR A 151 11.26 -6.60 -9.75
N LYS A 152 12.07 -5.63 -10.19
CA LYS A 152 13.28 -5.87 -11.00
C LYS A 152 14.55 -5.99 -10.16
N ASP A 153 14.71 -5.12 -9.17
CA ASP A 153 15.98 -5.00 -8.44
C ASP A 153 16.05 -5.99 -7.27
N ILE A 154 14.91 -6.28 -6.63
CA ILE A 154 14.83 -7.16 -5.46
C ILE A 154 14.43 -8.58 -5.85
N PHE A 155 13.35 -8.76 -6.63
CA PHE A 155 12.83 -10.09 -6.97
C PHE A 155 13.27 -10.60 -8.35
N HIS A 156 13.80 -9.74 -9.21
CA HIS A 156 14.28 -10.07 -10.55
C HIS A 156 13.21 -10.74 -11.44
N LEU A 157 11.98 -10.23 -11.37
CA LEU A 157 10.83 -10.72 -12.12
C LEU A 157 10.49 -9.79 -13.29
N ASP A 158 9.66 -10.26 -14.20
CA ASP A 158 8.98 -9.39 -15.16
C ASP A 158 7.81 -8.66 -14.51
N PHE A 159 7.49 -7.47 -15.04
CA PHE A 159 6.48 -6.60 -14.42
C PHE A 159 5.11 -7.26 -14.38
N ASP A 160 4.75 -7.95 -15.45
CA ASP A 160 3.51 -8.71 -15.57
C ASP A 160 3.51 -10.02 -14.75
N GLU A 161 4.58 -10.34 -14.02
CA GLU A 161 4.66 -11.48 -13.11
C GLU A 161 4.42 -11.10 -11.64
N VAL A 162 4.19 -9.81 -11.36
CA VAL A 162 3.95 -9.29 -10.01
C VAL A 162 2.55 -8.71 -9.90
N LEU A 163 1.83 -9.14 -8.86
CA LEU A 163 0.55 -8.58 -8.44
C LEU A 163 0.77 -7.70 -7.21
N PHE A 164 0.50 -6.41 -7.33
CA PHE A 164 0.49 -5.47 -6.21
C PHE A 164 -0.92 -5.36 -5.60
N ILE A 165 -1.00 -5.26 -4.28
CA ILE A 165 -2.24 -5.02 -3.55
C ILE A 165 -2.00 -3.85 -2.61
N ASP A 166 -2.72 -2.75 -2.86
CA ASP A 166 -2.38 -1.45 -2.27
C ASP A 166 -3.63 -0.58 -2.13
N ASP A 167 -3.66 0.30 -1.12
CA ASP A 167 -4.74 1.22 -0.86
C ASP A 167 -4.55 2.61 -1.49
N ILE A 168 -3.35 2.93 -2.00
CA ILE A 168 -3.03 4.25 -2.55
C ILE A 168 -2.98 4.27 -4.09
N ASN A 169 -3.60 5.29 -4.70
CA ASN A 169 -3.66 5.47 -6.14
C ASN A 169 -2.28 5.75 -6.77
N ARG A 170 -1.34 6.37 -6.04
CA ARG A 170 0.02 6.57 -6.58
C ARG A 170 0.71 5.25 -6.92
N MET A 171 0.43 4.21 -6.14
CA MET A 171 0.92 2.86 -6.44
C MET A 171 0.24 2.32 -7.69
N ALA A 172 -1.07 2.54 -7.86
CA ALA A 172 -1.80 2.19 -9.07
C ALA A 172 -1.25 2.89 -10.32
N GLU A 173 -0.96 4.19 -10.25
CA GLU A 173 -0.40 4.97 -11.37
C GLU A 173 0.92 4.36 -11.86
N VAL A 174 1.82 4.01 -10.93
CA VAL A 174 3.13 3.45 -11.27
C VAL A 174 3.03 1.98 -11.68
N ALA A 175 2.16 1.20 -11.03
CA ALA A 175 1.84 -0.17 -11.43
C ALA A 175 1.33 -0.22 -12.88
N ARG A 176 0.41 0.69 -13.25
CA ARG A 176 -0.10 0.82 -14.61
C ARG A 176 1.00 1.19 -15.61
N TYR A 177 1.86 2.14 -15.26
CA TYR A 177 2.99 2.53 -16.11
C TYR A 177 3.89 1.32 -16.45
N TYR A 178 4.19 0.47 -15.47
CA TYR A 178 5.00 -0.73 -15.67
C TYR A 178 4.19 -1.96 -16.13
N ARG A 179 2.86 -1.85 -16.21
CA ARG A 179 1.92 -2.93 -16.57
C ARG A 179 1.94 -4.12 -15.61
N THR A 180 2.20 -3.89 -14.32
CA THR A 180 2.06 -4.95 -13.31
C THR A 180 0.60 -5.28 -13.06
N GLY A 181 0.33 -6.39 -12.38
CA GLY A 181 -0.98 -6.66 -11.79
C GLY A 181 -1.25 -5.69 -10.63
N PHE A 182 -2.51 -5.31 -10.43
CA PHE A 182 -2.90 -4.43 -9.33
C PHE A 182 -4.33 -4.73 -8.84
N ILE A 183 -4.49 -4.86 -7.52
CA ILE A 183 -5.78 -4.80 -6.83
C ILE A 183 -5.76 -3.59 -5.91
N GLY A 184 -6.70 -2.67 -6.09
CA GLY A 184 -6.90 -1.57 -5.16
C GLY A 184 -7.73 -1.99 -3.95
N THR A 185 -7.29 -1.62 -2.74
CA THR A 185 -8.09 -1.73 -1.51
C THR A 185 -8.21 -0.36 -0.82
N PRO A 186 -8.79 0.66 -1.51
CA PRO A 186 -8.73 2.03 -1.05
C PRO A 186 -9.47 2.23 0.28
N VAL A 187 -8.82 2.89 1.22
CA VAL A 187 -9.37 3.22 2.55
C VAL A 187 -10.16 4.53 2.58
N THR A 188 -10.08 5.33 1.50
CA THR A 188 -10.90 6.55 1.31
C THR A 188 -11.66 6.52 -0.01
N ASN A 189 -12.77 7.26 -0.08
CA ASN A 189 -13.48 7.45 -1.34
C ASN A 189 -12.65 8.22 -2.37
N TYR A 190 -11.73 9.09 -1.92
CA TYR A 190 -10.84 9.83 -2.81
C TYR A 190 -9.85 8.89 -3.52
N GLN A 191 -9.19 7.98 -2.77
CA GLN A 191 -8.34 6.96 -3.39
C GLN A 191 -9.14 6.05 -4.34
N LYS A 192 -10.37 5.68 -3.96
CA LYS A 192 -11.24 4.87 -4.82
C LYS A 192 -11.56 5.55 -6.15
N GLU A 193 -12.01 6.80 -6.12
CA GLU A 193 -12.32 7.57 -7.33
C GLU A 193 -11.07 7.75 -8.21
N GLN A 194 -9.93 8.08 -7.60
CA GLN A 194 -8.65 8.23 -8.30
C GLN A 194 -8.16 6.91 -8.93
N MET A 195 -8.36 5.77 -8.26
CA MET A 195 -8.05 4.45 -8.82
C MET A 195 -8.94 4.11 -10.02
N GLN A 196 -10.22 4.48 -9.99
CA GLN A 196 -11.12 4.32 -11.13
C GLN A 196 -10.67 5.17 -12.32
N GLU A 197 -10.31 6.44 -12.09
CA GLU A 197 -9.75 7.32 -13.12
C GLU A 197 -8.43 6.78 -13.69
N THR A 198 -7.61 6.17 -12.83
CA THR A 198 -6.35 5.52 -13.22
C THR A 198 -6.60 4.23 -14.01
N GLY A 199 -7.84 3.73 -14.10
CA GLY A 199 -8.18 2.52 -14.84
C GLY A 199 -7.91 1.23 -14.09
N VAL A 200 -7.83 1.28 -12.75
CA VAL A 200 -7.74 0.07 -11.92
C VAL A 200 -9.00 -0.77 -12.15
N ARG A 201 -8.81 -1.98 -12.66
CA ARG A 201 -9.90 -2.90 -12.98
C ARG A 201 -10.47 -3.61 -11.75
N TYR A 202 -9.60 -3.97 -10.80
CA TYR A 202 -9.97 -4.69 -9.58
C TYR A 202 -9.84 -3.77 -8.37
N ILE A 203 -10.98 -3.36 -7.81
CA ILE A 203 -11.06 -2.58 -6.58
C ILE A 203 -11.91 -3.36 -5.59
N ALA A 204 -11.29 -3.86 -4.53
CA ALA A 204 -11.94 -4.59 -3.44
C ALA A 204 -12.16 -3.67 -2.24
N SER A 205 -13.20 -3.93 -1.43
CA SER A 205 -13.47 -3.14 -0.23
C SER A 205 -12.50 -3.42 0.92
N SER A 206 -11.80 -4.55 0.87
CA SER A 206 -10.68 -4.94 1.75
C SER A 206 -10.04 -6.21 1.20
N VAL A 207 -8.92 -6.64 1.80
CA VAL A 207 -8.31 -7.95 1.49
C VAL A 207 -9.26 -9.13 1.70
N ALA A 208 -10.21 -9.02 2.63
CA ALA A 208 -11.21 -10.07 2.88
C ALA A 208 -12.20 -10.25 1.72
N ALA A 209 -12.35 -9.24 0.86
CA ALA A 209 -13.22 -9.30 -0.32
C ALA A 209 -12.50 -9.85 -1.56
N ILE A 210 -11.19 -10.10 -1.48
CA ILE A 210 -10.42 -10.70 -2.58
C ILE A 210 -10.70 -12.20 -2.59
N THR A 211 -11.26 -12.69 -3.68
CA THR A 211 -11.67 -14.10 -3.83
C THR A 211 -10.71 -14.90 -4.68
N ARG A 212 -10.80 -16.22 -4.57
CA ARG A 212 -10.06 -17.16 -5.41
C ARG A 212 -10.29 -16.91 -6.91
N ASP A 213 -11.54 -16.72 -7.31
CA ASP A 213 -11.90 -16.52 -8.72
C ASP A 213 -11.38 -15.19 -9.26
N MET A 214 -11.37 -14.14 -8.43
CA MET A 214 -10.75 -12.86 -8.78
C MET A 214 -9.26 -13.03 -9.08
N LEU A 215 -8.53 -13.75 -8.23
CA LEU A 215 -7.10 -14.00 -8.41
C LEU A 215 -6.81 -14.77 -9.70
N ILE A 216 -7.61 -15.80 -10.02
CA ILE A 216 -7.46 -16.57 -11.27
C ILE A 216 -7.72 -15.70 -12.49
N GLN A 217 -8.79 -14.90 -12.44
CA GLN A 217 -9.13 -14.01 -13.54
C GLN A 217 -8.02 -12.98 -13.80
N ILE A 218 -7.40 -12.44 -12.75
CA ILE A 218 -6.27 -11.51 -12.87
C ILE A 218 -5.06 -12.18 -13.52
N ASP A 219 -4.74 -13.41 -13.11
CA ASP A 219 -3.63 -14.18 -13.69
C ASP A 219 -3.83 -14.43 -15.20
N GLU A 220 -5.04 -14.79 -15.60
CA GLU A 220 -5.40 -14.96 -17.01
C GLU A 220 -5.34 -13.63 -17.79
N GLU A 221 -5.83 -12.54 -17.20
CA GLU A 221 -5.81 -11.22 -17.84
C GLU A 221 -4.42 -10.63 -17.98
N LEU A 222 -3.50 -10.95 -17.06
CA LEU A 222 -2.09 -10.58 -17.19
C LEU A 222 -1.43 -11.25 -18.40
N ILE A 223 -1.80 -12.49 -18.71
CA ILE A 223 -1.33 -13.19 -19.93
C ILE A 223 -1.88 -12.53 -21.19
N LEU A 224 -3.13 -12.07 -21.15
CA LEU A 224 -3.82 -11.46 -22.28
C LEU A 224 -3.56 -9.95 -22.42
N GLU A 225 -2.80 -9.36 -21.50
CA GLU A 225 -2.58 -7.91 -21.38
C GLU A 225 -3.90 -7.10 -21.28
N LYS A 226 -4.88 -7.60 -20.50
CA LYS A 226 -6.23 -7.03 -20.32
C LYS A 226 -6.57 -6.67 -18.88
N HIS A 227 -5.58 -6.68 -17.98
CA HIS A 227 -5.73 -6.50 -16.54
C HIS A 227 -5.98 -5.05 -16.08
N TRP A 228 -5.90 -4.08 -16.99
CA TRP A 228 -6.26 -2.67 -16.77
C TRP A 228 -7.48 -2.27 -17.62
N SER A 229 -8.24 -1.27 -17.17
CA SER A 229 -9.39 -0.70 -17.90
C SER A 229 -8.99 0.42 -18.86
#